data_AF-U9U6G7-F1
#
_entry.id   AF-U9U6G7-F1
#
_cell.length_a   1.000
_cell.length_b   1.000
_cell.length_c   1.000
_cell.angle_alpha   90.00
_cell.angle_beta   90.00
_cell.angle_gamma   90.00
#
_symmetry.space_group_name_H-M   'P 1'
#
loop_
_entity.id
_entity.type
_entity.pdbx_description
1 polymer ?
#
loop_
_entity_poly.entity_id
_entity_poly.type
_entity_poly.pdbx_seq_one_letter_code
_entity_poly.pdbx_strand_id
1 'polypeptide(L)' 'MAFGPSFGDKDLYLKKNSYNNELKVICNKNDYEKHIRNTNNSCFVEEFEVFQVVPLSKFNKN' A
#
# COMPACT_ATOMS: atom_id res chain seq x y z
N MET A 1 10.33 -13.09 5.58
CA MET A 1 9.58 -11.83 5.79
C MET A 1 8.32 -11.89 4.95
N ALA A 2 7.14 -11.66 5.54
CA ALA A 2 5.92 -11.53 4.77
C ALA A 2 5.78 -10.08 4.29
N PHE A 3 5.64 -9.90 2.98
CA PHE A 3 5.29 -8.62 2.38
C PHE A 3 3.78 -8.62 2.12
N GLY A 4 3.13 -7.53 2.48
CA GLY A 4 1.74 -7.29 2.12
C GLY A 4 1.62 -6.81 0.67
N PRO A 5 0.45 -6.26 0.30
CA PRO A 5 0.27 -5.61 -0.99
C PRO A 5 1.39 -4.62 -1.33
N SER A 6 1.79 -4.61 -2.60
CA SER A 6 2.81 -3.73 -3.14
C SER A 6 2.39 -3.14 -4.49
N PHE A 7 2.80 -1.89 -4.74
CA PHE A 7 2.59 -1.16 -5.98
C PHE A 7 3.93 -0.63 -6.51
N GLY A 8 4.10 -0.64 -7.85
CA GLY A 8 5.38 -0.39 -8.51
C GLY A 8 6.47 -1.40 -8.12
N ASP A 9 7.72 -1.09 -8.41
CA ASP A 9 8.90 -1.79 -7.89
C ASP A 9 9.17 -1.40 -6.43
N LYS A 10 8.20 -1.76 -5.57
CA LYS A 10 8.20 -1.46 -4.12
C LYS A 10 8.17 0.04 -3.82
N ASP A 11 7.59 0.84 -4.70
CA ASP A 11 7.29 2.26 -4.46
C ASP A 11 6.30 2.43 -3.31
N LEU A 12 5.33 1.52 -3.16
CA LEU A 12 4.46 1.47 -1.98
C LEU A 12 4.27 0.03 -1.56
N TYR A 13 4.64 -0.34 -0.34
CA TYR A 13 4.34 -1.67 0.17
C TYR A 13 4.11 -1.70 1.68
N LEU A 14 3.24 -2.62 2.09
CA LEU A 14 3.01 -2.95 3.48
C LEU A 14 4.04 -4.00 3.94
N LYS A 15 4.67 -3.74 5.09
CA LYS A 15 5.66 -4.63 5.69
C LYS A 15 5.35 -4.82 7.17
N LYS A 16 5.30 -6.07 7.60
CA LYS A 16 5.27 -6.40 9.02
C LYS A 16 6.67 -6.35 9.60
N ASN A 17 6.86 -5.59 10.68
CA ASN A 17 8.11 -5.53 11.42
C ASN A 17 8.38 -6.88 12.10
N SER A 18 9.57 -7.43 11.91
CA SER A 18 9.95 -8.74 12.47
C SER A 18 10.20 -8.71 13.98
N TYR A 19 10.44 -7.54 14.56
CA TYR A 19 10.79 -7.41 15.99
C TYR A 19 9.56 -7.31 16.90
N ASN A 20 8.54 -6.56 16.49
CA ASN A 20 7.38 -6.24 17.32
C ASN A 20 6.05 -6.43 16.60
N ASN A 21 6.05 -7.06 15.43
CA ASN A 21 4.86 -7.32 14.62
C ASN A 21 4.07 -6.08 14.16
N GLU A 22 4.58 -4.87 14.38
CA GLU A 22 3.94 -3.63 13.92
C GLU A 22 3.88 -3.57 12.40
N LEU A 23 2.77 -3.03 11.89
CA LEU A 23 2.59 -2.80 10.47
C LEU A 23 3.23 -1.46 10.08
N LYS A 24 4.04 -1.50 9.04
CA LYS A 24 4.63 -0.31 8.41
C LYS A 24 4.20 -0.22 6.96
N VAL A 25 4.05 1.01 6.50
CA VAL A 25 4.02 1.32 5.07
C VAL A 25 5.38 1.90 4.68
N ILE A 26 5.93 1.43 3.59
CA ILE A 26 7.17 1.94 3.00
C ILE A 26 6.81 2.66 1.72
N CYS A 27 7.32 3.88 1.55
CA CYS A 27 7.15 4.69 0.36
C CYS A 27 8.51 4.98 -0.27
N ASN A 28 8.79 4.38 -1.41
CA ASN A 28 9.94 4.68 -2.26
C ASN A 28 9.49 5.43 -3.51
N LYS A 29 10.46 5.86 -4.33
CA LYS A 29 10.20 6.52 -5.61
C LYS A 29 11.14 5.91 -6.66
N ASN A 30 10.82 4.71 -7.10
CA ASN A 30 11.57 3.99 -8.12
C ASN A 30 10.89 4.15 -9.49
N ASP A 31 9.57 3.96 -9.55
CA ASP A 31 8.79 4.03 -10.79
C ASP A 31 8.00 5.33 -10.95
N TYR A 32 7.44 5.87 -9.87
CA TYR A 32 6.57 7.05 -9.97
C TYR A 32 7.38 8.34 -10.20
N GLU A 33 6.92 9.20 -11.11
CA GLU A 33 7.57 10.49 -11.41
C GLU A 33 7.65 11.41 -10.17
N LYS A 34 6.65 11.30 -9.29
CA LYS A 34 6.52 12.07 -8.04
C LYS A 34 6.49 11.13 -6.85
N HIS A 35 6.92 11.61 -5.69
CA HIS A 35 6.80 10.84 -4.46
C HIS A 35 5.33 10.61 -4.12
N ILE A 36 5.00 9.36 -3.74
CA ILE A 36 3.66 9.00 -3.26
C ILE A 36 3.31 9.78 -1.98
N ARG A 37 4.32 10.12 -1.17
CA ARG A 37 4.19 10.98 0.02
C ARG A 37 5.34 11.97 0.08
N ASN A 38 5.11 13.16 0.63
CA ASN A 38 6.14 14.21 0.79
C ASN A 38 7.28 13.87 1.78
N THR A 39 7.37 12.62 2.26
CA THR A 39 8.39 12.15 3.21
C THR A 39 9.00 10.85 2.69
N ASN A 40 10.32 10.76 2.61
CA ASN A 40 11.06 9.63 2.01
C ASN A 40 11.27 8.43 2.96
N ASN A 41 10.32 8.14 3.84
CA ASN A 41 10.52 7.17 4.93
C ASN A 41 9.33 6.23 5.12
N SER A 42 9.59 5.18 5.90
CA SER A 42 8.54 4.34 6.47
C SER A 42 7.72 5.09 7.51
N CYS A 43 6.43 4.81 7.59
CA CYS A 43 5.62 5.16 8.77
C CYS A 43 4.86 3.96 9.30
N PHE A 44 4.50 4.02 10.58
CA PHE A 44 3.61 3.04 11.20
C PHE A 44 2.19 3.24 10.69
N VAL A 45 1.47 2.12 10.59
CA VAL A 45 0.08 2.09 10.16
C VAL A 45 -0.75 1.64 11.35
N GLU A 46 -1.60 2.53 11.85
CA GLU A 46 -2.59 2.20 12.88
C GLU A 46 -3.80 1.48 12.24
N GLU A 47 -4.27 2.00 11.12
CA GLU A 47 -5.40 1.47 10.35
C GLU A 47 -5.16 1.66 8.85
N PHE A 48 -5.71 0.74 8.03
CA PHE A 48 -5.76 0.89 6.59
C PHE A 48 -7.10 0.35 6.05
N GLU A 49 -7.60 0.99 5.01
CA GLU A 49 -8.82 0.60 4.32
C GLU A 49 -8.50 0.08 2.92
N VAL A 50 -9.23 -0.96 2.48
CA VAL A 50 -9.09 -1.54 1.13
C VAL A 50 -10.41 -1.37 0.40
N PHE A 51 -10.39 -0.59 -0.68
CA PHE A 51 -11.56 -0.36 -1.52
C PHE A 51 -11.48 -1.19 -2.79
N GLN A 52 -12.58 -1.85 -3.13
CA GLN A 52 -12.73 -2.53 -4.41
C GLN A 52 -13.51 -1.63 -5.38
N VAL A 53 -12.88 -1.24 -6.49
CA VAL A 53 -13.59 -0.57 -7.58
C VAL A 53 -14.33 -1.64 -8.39
N VAL A 54 -15.66 -1.51 -8.44
CA VAL A 54 -16.56 -2.46 -9.08
C VAL A 54 -17.24 -1.79 -10.27
N PRO A 55 -17.13 -2.35 -11.49
CA PRO A 55 -17.79 -1.78 -12.66
C PRO A 55 -19.31 -1.74 -12.50
N LEU A 56 -19.95 -0.68 -13.00
CA LEU A 56 -21.42 -0.54 -13.04
C LEU A 56 -22.11 -1.73 -13.71
N SER A 57 -21.46 -2.35 -14.70
CA SER A 57 -21.96 -3.55 -15.39
C SER A 57 -22.15 -4.76 -14.47
N LYS A 58 -21.53 -4.78 -13.28
CA LYS A 58 -21.76 -5.84 -12.28
C LYS A 58 -23.03 -5.63 -11.44
N PHE A 59 -23.62 -4.44 -11.48
CA PHE A 59 -24.84 -4.08 -10.74
C PHE A 59 -26.10 -4.13 -11.58
N ASN A 60 -25.98 -4.07 -12.92
CA ASN A 60 -27.10 -4.26 -13.84
C ASN A 60 -27.26 -5.76 -14.17
N LYS A 61 -27.70 -6.54 -13.19
CA LYS A 61 -28.23 -7.89 -13.43
C LYS A 61 -29.73 -7.85 -13.16
N ASN A 62 -30.47 -7.46 -14.19
CA ASN A 62 -31.88 -7.81 -14.34
C ASN A 62 -31.96 -9.03 -15.27
#